data_AF-E7C9X4-F1
#
_entry.id   AF-E7C9X4-F1
#
_cell.length_a   1.000
_cell.length_b   1.000
_cell.length_c   1.000
_cell.angle_alpha   90.00
_cell.angle_beta   90.00
_cell.angle_gamma   90.00
#
_symmetry.space_group_name_H-M   'P 1'
#
loop_
_entity.id
_entity.type
_entity.pdbx_description
1 polymer ?
#
loop_
_entity_poly.entity_id
_entity_poly.type
_entity_poly.pdbx_seq_one_letter_code
_entity_poly.pdbx_strand_id
1 'polypeptide(L)'
;MWEDVEKGVFRKNKRIQSILKVDNVVGVYSKNLNQKNKERFLDFLAIETKLLSDKSYEIKLNFAGGILIKVNTEVIECFFRRSR
;
A
#
# COMPACT_ATOMS: atom_id res chain seq x y z
N MET A 1 9.21 -17.07 18.71
CA MET A 1 10.17 -16.01 18.27
C MET A 1 11.62 -16.49 18.15
N TRP A 2 12.01 -17.69 18.64
CA TRP A 2 13.25 -18.38 18.21
C TRP A 2 13.00 -19.85 17.78
N GLU A 3 11.80 -20.39 18.02
CA GLU A 3 11.43 -21.79 17.73
C GLU A 3 11.19 -22.14 16.24
N ASP A 4 11.08 -21.14 15.35
CA ASP A 4 10.87 -21.37 13.91
C ASP A 4 12.18 -21.49 13.10
N VAL A 5 13.33 -21.14 13.69
CA VAL A 5 14.64 -21.18 13.01
C VAL A 5 15.14 -22.63 12.85
N GLU A 6 14.80 -23.53 13.77
CA GLU A 6 15.25 -24.93 13.74
C GLU A 6 14.43 -25.83 12.80
N LYS A 7 13.20 -25.44 12.44
CA LYS A 7 12.29 -26.29 11.66
C LYS A 7 12.52 -26.28 10.15
N GLY A 8 13.57 -25.64 9.65
CA GLY A 8 13.89 -25.66 8.21
C GLY A 8 12.72 -25.22 7.32
N VAL A 9 11.75 -24.47 7.87
CA VAL A 9 10.64 -23.91 7.12
C VAL A 9 11.22 -22.71 6.40
N PHE A 10 11.88 -22.98 5.27
CA PHE A 10 12.14 -21.98 4.26
C PHE A 10 10.82 -21.25 4.01
N ARG A 11 10.65 -20.08 4.63
CA ARG A 11 9.65 -19.11 4.20
C ARG A 11 10.06 -18.79 2.76
N LYS A 12 9.54 -19.54 1.79
CA LYS A 12 9.63 -19.16 0.38
C LYS A 12 9.01 -17.78 0.35
N ASN A 13 9.85 -16.77 0.28
CA ASN A 13 9.46 -15.37 0.31
C ASN A 13 8.83 -15.09 -1.05
N LYS A 14 7.60 -15.60 -1.22
CA LYS A 14 6.86 -15.54 -2.47
C LYS A 14 6.33 -14.11 -2.54
N ARG A 15 7.10 -13.23 -3.21
CA ARG A 15 6.68 -11.86 -3.51
C ARG A 15 5.32 -11.95 -4.17
N ILE A 16 4.27 -11.50 -3.47
CA ILE A 16 2.93 -11.52 -4.04
C ILE A 16 2.81 -10.29 -4.92
N GLN A 17 2.68 -10.51 -6.23
CA GLN A 17 2.35 -9.45 -7.16
C GLN A 17 0.85 -9.15 -7.01
N SER A 18 0.54 -8.02 -6.38
CA SER A 18 -0.83 -7.56 -6.16
C SER A 18 -1.00 -6.16 -6.74
N ILE A 19 -2.21 -5.85 -7.19
CA ILE A 19 -2.59 -4.52 -7.70
C ILE A 19 -3.57 -3.93 -6.70
N LEU A 20 -3.25 -2.77 -6.13
CA LEU A 20 -4.22 -1.97 -5.39
C LEU A 20 -4.81 -0.96 -6.36
N LYS A 21 -6.07 -1.16 -6.74
CA LYS A 21 -6.87 -0.16 -7.47
C LYS A 21 -7.75 0.54 -6.44
N VAL A 22 -7.90 1.85 -6.56
CA VAL A 22 -8.84 2.64 -5.76
C VAL A 22 -9.71 3.41 -6.75
N ASP A 23 -11.01 3.17 -6.70
CA ASP A 23 -12.00 3.85 -7.53
C ASP A 23 -12.66 5.00 -6.74
N ASN A 24 -13.39 5.88 -7.45
CA ASN A 24 -14.10 7.04 -6.88
C ASN A 24 -13.23 7.94 -5.99
N VAL A 25 -11.99 8.18 -6.42
CA VAL A 25 -11.04 9.03 -5.70
C VAL A 25 -11.42 10.51 -5.85
N VAL A 26 -11.67 11.17 -4.71
CA VAL A 26 -11.99 12.60 -4.61
C VAL A 26 -10.72 13.44 -4.73
N GLY A 27 -9.60 12.94 -4.19
CA GLY A 27 -8.33 13.65 -4.26
C GLY A 27 -7.13 12.78 -3.89
N VAL A 28 -5.97 13.14 -4.43
CA VAL A 28 -4.69 12.50 -4.12
C VAL A 28 -3.68 13.55 -3.72
N TYR A 29 -2.96 13.30 -2.64
CA TYR A 29 -1.83 14.10 -2.20
C TYR A 29 -0.59 13.23 -2.07
N SER A 30 0.56 13.70 -2.56
CA SER A 30 1.82 12.99 -2.44
C SER A 30 2.89 13.88 -1.83
N LYS A 31 3.70 13.34 -0.92
CA LYS A 31 4.88 13.99 -0.35
C LYS A 31 6.13 13.18 -0.64
N ASN A 32 7.23 13.86 -0.96
CA ASN A 32 8.54 13.28 -1.28
C ASN A 32 8.55 12.30 -2.47
N LEU A 33 7.51 12.32 -3.30
CA LEU A 33 7.40 11.52 -4.50
C LEU A 33 7.61 12.39 -5.74
N ASN A 34 8.67 12.11 -6.50
CA ASN A 34 8.84 12.70 -7.82
C ASN A 34 8.03 11.90 -8.84
N GLN A 35 6.84 12.40 -9.18
CA GLN A 35 5.92 11.75 -10.12
C GLN A 35 6.48 11.62 -11.55
N LYS A 36 7.51 12.40 -11.90
CA LYS A 36 8.15 12.30 -13.22
C LYS A 36 9.07 11.09 -13.33
N ASN A 37 9.57 10.58 -12.20
CA ASN A 37 10.44 9.40 -12.19
C ASN A 37 9.58 8.12 -12.08
N LYS A 38 9.33 7.49 -13.23
CA LYS A 38 8.54 6.26 -13.34
C LYS A 38 9.32 4.97 -13.00
N GLU A 39 10.64 5.06 -12.89
CA GLU A 39 11.53 3.90 -12.68
C GLU A 39 11.82 3.65 -11.19
N ARG A 40 11.41 4.57 -10.32
CA ARG A 40 11.62 4.45 -8.87
C ARG A 40 10.69 3.40 -8.27
N PHE A 41 11.28 2.33 -7.74
CA PHE A 41 10.58 1.40 -6.87
C PHE A 41 10.27 2.03 -5.51
N LEU A 42 9.05 1.82 -5.03
CA LEU A 42 8.60 2.26 -3.71
C LEU A 42 8.47 1.06 -2.79
N ASP A 43 9.22 1.06 -1.68
CA ASP A 43 9.11 0.03 -0.65
C ASP A 43 7.95 0.35 0.28
N PHE A 44 6.86 -0.38 0.14
CA PHE A 44 5.65 -0.19 0.94
C PHE A 44 5.88 -0.63 2.39
N LEU A 45 5.57 0.25 3.35
CA LEU A 45 5.79 0.01 4.77
C LEU A 45 4.47 -0.22 5.52
N ALA A 46 3.49 0.66 5.30
CA ALA A 46 2.22 0.61 6.03
C ALA A 46 1.09 1.28 5.26
N ILE A 47 -0.13 0.82 5.51
CA ILE A 47 -1.38 1.47 5.12
C ILE A 47 -2.16 1.83 6.37
N GLU A 48 -2.68 3.05 6.42
CA GLU A 48 -3.59 3.52 7.45
C GLU A 48 -4.86 4.04 6.78
N THR A 49 -6.02 3.81 7.40
CA THR A 49 -7.30 4.29 6.90
C THR A 49 -8.03 5.01 8.02
N LYS A 50 -8.61 6.18 7.73
CA LYS A 50 -9.42 6.95 8.66
C LYS A 50 -10.75 7.30 8.01
N LEU A 51 -11.84 6.96 8.68
CA LEU A 51 -13.17 7.47 8.31
C LEU A 51 -13.27 8.93 8.74
N LEU A 52 -13.71 9.78 7.81
CA LEU A 52 -13.93 11.20 8.02
C LEU A 52 -15.41 11.48 8.34
N SER A 53 -15.69 12.68 8.85
CA SER A 53 -17.04 13.07 9.31
C SER A 53 -18.09 13.09 8.20
N ASP A 54 -17.66 13.29 6.96
CA ASP A 54 -18.44 13.28 5.72
C ASP A 54 -18.66 11.87 5.15
N LYS A 55 -18.29 10.82 5.90
CA LYS A 55 -18.35 9.40 5.50
C LYS A 55 -17.38 9.01 4.39
N SER A 56 -16.48 9.91 3.99
CA SER A 56 -15.36 9.56 3.12
C SER A 56 -14.21 8.93 3.91
N TYR A 57 -13.31 8.25 3.22
CA TYR A 57 -12.13 7.62 3.77
C TYR A 57 -10.87 8.37 3.34
N GLU A 58 -10.01 8.65 4.32
CA GLU A 58 -8.62 9.03 4.10
C GLU A 58 -7.73 7.79 4.22
N ILE A 59 -7.08 7.40 3.13
CA ILE A 59 -6.12 6.31 3.06
C ILE A 59 -4.72 6.92 3.00
N LYS A 60 -3.81 6.51 3.89
CA LYS A 60 -2.39 6.86 3.84
C LYS A 60 -1.57 5.63 3.52
N LEU A 61 -0.78 5.73 2.45
CA LEU A 61 0.20 4.75 2.04
C LEU A 61 1.59 5.30 2.37
N ASN A 62 2.25 4.67 3.33
CA ASN A 62 3.58 5.02 3.79
C ASN A 62 4.61 4.12 3.10
N PHE A 63 5.65 4.73 2.54
CA PHE A 63 6.76 4.04 1.89
C PHE A 63 8.09 4.47 2.48
N ALA A 64 9.13 3.65 2.28
CA ALA A 64 10.49 3.96 2.71
C ALA A 64 10.99 5.27 2.08
N GLY A 65 11.92 5.93 2.78
CA GLY A 65 12.41 7.25 2.38
C GLY A 65 11.44 8.40 2.70
N GLY A 66 10.50 8.19 3.61
CA GLY A 66 9.57 9.23 4.07
C GLY A 66 8.58 9.66 2.98
N ILE A 67 8.26 8.76 2.06
CA ILE A 67 7.28 9.00 0.99
C ILE A 67 5.89 8.67 1.53
N LEU A 68 4.97 9.59 1.28
CA LEU A 68 3.57 9.46 1.65
C LEU A 68 2.72 9.68 0.43
N ILE A 69 1.79 8.75 0.17
CA ILE A 69 0.67 8.96 -0.75
C ILE A 69 -0.59 8.90 0.07
N LYS A 70 -1.38 9.97 0.04
CA LYS A 70 -2.68 10.06 0.68
C LYS A 70 -3.77 10.08 -0.38
N VAL A 71 -4.81 9.29 -0.19
CA VAL A 71 -5.96 9.16 -1.09
C VAL A 71 -7.23 9.43 -0.29
N ASN A 72 -8.04 10.36 -0.75
CA ASN A 72 -9.38 10.61 -0.21
C ASN A 72 -10.40 10.00 -1.18
N THR A 73 -11.26 9.10 -0.69
CA THR A 73 -12.24 8.39 -1.52
C THR A 73 -13.52 8.14 -0.74
N GLU A 74 -14.65 8.09 -1.43
CA GLU A 74 -15.95 7.75 -0.82
C GLU A 74 -16.13 6.23 -0.71
N VAL A 75 -15.54 5.46 -1.63
CA VAL A 75 -15.71 4.00 -1.71
C VAL A 75 -14.36 3.34 -1.94
N ILE A 76 -14.03 2.36 -1.10
CA ILE A 76 -12.82 1.55 -1.25
C ILE A 76 -13.21 0.19 -1.81
N GLU A 77 -12.84 -0.08 -3.05
CA GLU A 77 -12.92 -1.41 -3.66
C GLU A 77 -11.50 -1.90 -3.97
N CYS A 78 -11.13 -3.06 -3.44
CA CYS A 78 -9.78 -3.61 -3.56
C CYS A 78 -9.83 -5.01 -4.20
N PHE A 79 -9.03 -5.23 -5.25
CA PHE A 79 -8.93 -6.54 -5.92
C PHE A 79 -7.56 -7.18 -5.72
N PHE A 80 -7.53 -8.31 -5.04
CA PHE A 80 -6.31 -9.10 -4.91
C PHE A 80 -6.24 -10.17 -6.00
N ARG A 81 -5.41 -9.96 -7.03
CA ARG A 81 -5.19 -10.98 -8.07
C ARG A 81 -3.89 -11.72 -7.81
N ARG A 82 -3.99 -13.02 -7.52
CA ARG A 82 -2.83 -13.92 -7.45
C ARG A 82 -2.37 -14.21 -8.88
N SER A 83 -1.20 -13.69 -9.28
CA SER A 83 -0.55 -14.11 -10.52
C SER A 83 -0.22 -15.61 -10.41
N ARG A 84 -0.72 -16.43 -11.34
CA ARG A 84 -0.46 -17.88 -11.41
C ARG A 84 0.95 -18.11 -11.92
#